data_AF-A0AAI9ENQ8-F1
#
_entry.id   AF-A0AAI9ENQ8-F1
#
_cell.length_a   1.000
_cell.length_b   1.000
_cell.length_c   1.000
_cell.angle_alpha   90.00
_cell.angle_beta   90.00
_cell.angle_gamma   90.00
#
_symmetry.space_group_name_H-M   'P 1'
#
loop_
_entity.id
_entity.type
_entity.pdbx_description
1 polymer ?
#
loop_
_entity_poly.entity_id
_entity_poly.type
_entity_poly.pdbx_seq_one_letter_code
_entity_poly.pdbx_strand_id
1 'polypeptide(L)'
;MINKLPSHRNCKVCKTRFKPEKIYQWWCNEEHRIEYAVLVMKDKRQRDQASELKRRQEEEKEKRKELKVRKINAQPKKYWTKQAQQAVNAFVRARDSNLPCVSCGTTSAAQWDAGHYRTTAAAPQFRFDPRQIHKQCSVCNQHKSGNIVPYRVELIKRIGIETVEAIENNHERRSYTVEELKGIRDYYRLELKRLKETQEIAA
;
A
#
# COMPACT_ATOMS: atom_id res chain seq x y z
N MET A 1 44.95 -3.62 34.03
CA MET A 1 45.02 -5.10 33.99
C MET A 1 46.20 -5.48 33.11
N ILE A 2 47.24 -6.12 33.66
CA ILE A 2 48.41 -6.55 32.88
C ILE A 2 48.01 -7.82 32.12
N ASN A 3 47.87 -7.73 30.80
CA ASN A 3 47.53 -8.91 30.01
C ASN A 3 48.72 -9.88 29.99
N LYS A 4 48.62 -10.98 30.75
CA LYS A 4 49.62 -12.06 30.77
C LYS A 4 49.69 -12.74 29.39
N LEU A 5 50.90 -13.13 28.98
CA LEU A 5 51.08 -13.87 27.73
C LEU A 5 50.43 -15.26 27.84
N PRO A 6 49.69 -15.71 26.81
CA PRO A 6 49.14 -17.06 26.81
C PRO A 6 50.24 -18.12 26.79
N SER A 7 50.04 -19.23 27.49
CA SER A 7 50.99 -20.35 27.50
C SER A 7 51.16 -20.99 26.12
N HIS A 8 50.14 -20.89 25.26
CA HIS A 8 50.14 -21.36 23.88
C HIS A 8 49.07 -20.63 23.06
N ARG A 9 49.25 -20.58 21.74
CA ARG A 9 48.24 -20.18 20.75
C ARG A 9 48.31 -21.10 19.53
N ASN A 10 47.26 -21.11 18.73
CA ASN A 10 47.27 -21.74 17.41
C ASN A 10 47.54 -20.69 16.34
N CYS A 11 48.46 -20.97 15.42
CA CYS A 11 48.77 -20.10 14.30
C CYS A 11 47.52 -19.84 13.45
N LYS A 12 47.25 -18.58 13.10
CA LYS A 12 46.06 -18.25 12.29
C LYS A 12 46.15 -18.73 10.84
N VAL A 13 47.36 -18.99 10.35
CA VAL A 13 47.67 -19.52 9.02
C VAL A 13 47.57 -21.05 9.02
N CYS A 14 48.53 -21.76 9.61
CA CYS A 14 48.64 -23.23 9.54
C CYS A 14 47.97 -24.01 10.70
N LYS A 15 47.38 -23.31 11.68
CA LYS A 15 46.71 -23.89 12.87
C LYS A 15 47.59 -24.66 13.86
N THR A 16 48.90 -24.77 13.64
CA THR A 16 49.81 -25.42 14.59
C THR A 16 49.90 -24.66 15.92
N ARG A 17 50.11 -25.39 17.01
CA ARG A 17 50.25 -24.85 18.37
C ARG A 17 51.67 -24.35 18.59
N PHE A 18 51.83 -23.12 19.10
CA PHE A 18 53.13 -22.52 19.40
C PHE A 18 53.06 -21.67 20.70
N LYS A 19 54.22 -21.35 21.29
CA LYS A 19 54.33 -20.44 22.44
C LYS A 19 54.61 -19.02 21.94
N PRO A 20 53.70 -18.05 22.12
CA PRO A 20 53.91 -16.68 21.64
C PRO A 20 54.92 -15.92 22.50
N GLU A 21 55.75 -15.11 21.87
CA GLU A 21 56.69 -14.18 22.53
C GLU A 21 56.06 -12.83 22.84
N LYS A 22 55.01 -12.47 22.11
CA LYS A 22 54.26 -11.20 22.28
C LYS A 22 52.77 -11.48 22.30
N ILE A 23 52.01 -10.68 23.03
CA ILE A 23 50.56 -10.90 23.21
C ILE A 23 49.78 -10.89 21.89
N TYR A 24 50.21 -10.08 20.92
CA TYR A 24 49.63 -9.92 19.60
C TYR A 24 50.22 -10.87 18.54
N GLN A 25 51.10 -11.79 18.93
CA GLN A 25 51.66 -12.78 18.02
C GLN A 25 50.64 -13.89 17.76
N TRP A 26 50.14 -13.94 16.53
CA TRP A 26 49.14 -14.91 16.06
C TRP A 26 49.68 -15.86 14.98
N TRP A 27 51.00 -15.87 14.78
CA TRP A 27 51.75 -16.63 13.79
C TRP A 27 52.90 -17.42 14.44
N CYS A 28 53.30 -18.56 13.87
CA CYS A 28 54.34 -19.41 14.46
C CYS A 28 55.77 -19.16 13.91
N ASN A 29 55.93 -18.48 12.77
CA ASN A 29 57.21 -18.14 12.15
C ASN A 29 57.09 -16.85 11.30
N GLU A 30 58.21 -16.34 10.77
CA GLU A 30 58.23 -15.08 10.01
C GLU A 30 57.42 -15.14 8.70
N GLU A 31 57.41 -16.28 7.99
CA GLU A 31 56.59 -16.46 6.79
C GLU A 31 55.09 -16.31 7.11
N HIS A 32 54.61 -17.02 8.13
CA HIS A 32 53.23 -16.93 8.58
C HIS A 32 52.89 -15.56 9.20
N ARG A 33 53.88 -14.75 9.63
CA ARG A 33 53.63 -13.36 10.03
C ARG A 33 53.16 -12.53 8.84
N ILE A 34 53.85 -12.65 7.71
CA ILE A 34 53.54 -11.94 6.47
C ILE A 34 52.18 -12.40 5.95
N GLU A 35 51.94 -13.72 5.89
CA GLU A 35 50.64 -14.26 5.47
C GLU A 35 49.49 -13.82 6.39
N TYR A 36 49.69 -13.85 7.71
CA TYR A 36 48.70 -13.37 8.66
C TYR A 36 48.41 -11.87 8.47
N ALA A 37 49.43 -11.05 8.23
CA ALA A 37 49.24 -9.63 7.93
C ALA A 37 48.38 -9.44 6.66
N VAL A 38 48.63 -10.20 5.59
CA VAL A 38 47.81 -10.19 4.37
C VAL A 38 46.37 -10.63 4.65
N LEU A 39 46.15 -11.67 5.45
CA LEU A 39 44.81 -12.14 5.83
C LEU A 39 44.02 -11.07 6.58
N VAL A 40 44.64 -10.41 7.56
CA VAL A 40 44.01 -9.34 8.35
C VAL A 40 43.66 -8.15 7.45
N MET A 41 44.54 -7.77 6.52
CA MET A 41 44.27 -6.71 5.56
C MET A 41 43.09 -7.05 4.63
N LYS A 42 43.01 -8.31 4.15
CA LYS A 42 41.89 -8.79 3.32
C LYS A 42 40.55 -8.77 4.06
N ASP A 43 40.51 -9.29 5.29
CA ASP A 43 39.30 -9.30 6.13
C ASP A 43 38.82 -7.88 6.45
N LYS A 44 39.74 -6.97 6.79
CA LYS A 44 39.40 -5.55 6.98
C LYS A 44 38.79 -4.95 5.71
N ARG A 45 39.42 -5.16 4.55
CA ARG A 45 38.90 -4.67 3.26
C ARG A 45 37.51 -5.22 2.95
N GLN A 46 37.25 -6.50 3.23
CA GLN A 46 35.94 -7.12 3.01
C GLN A 46 34.87 -6.50 3.93
N ARG A 47 35.19 -6.27 5.21
CA ARG A 47 34.28 -5.61 6.16
C ARG A 47 33.98 -4.18 5.77
N ASP A 48 35.00 -3.42 5.38
CA ASP A 48 34.84 -2.04 4.91
C ASP A 48 33.97 -1.98 3.65
N GLN A 49 34.18 -2.90 2.70
CA GLN A 49 33.34 -3.03 1.50
C GLN A 49 31.89 -3.40 1.83
N ALA A 50 31.66 -4.35 2.75
CA ALA A 50 30.33 -4.74 3.17
C ALA A 50 29.59 -3.61 3.90
N SER A 51 30.28 -2.87 4.77
CA SER A 51 29.74 -1.70 5.47
C SER A 51 29.38 -0.59 4.49
N GLU A 52 30.25 -0.30 3.52
CA GLU A 52 30.00 0.70 2.48
C GLU A 52 28.81 0.34 1.61
N LEU A 53 28.69 -0.93 1.20
CA LEU A 53 27.55 -1.42 0.42
C LEU A 53 26.24 -1.26 1.20
N LYS A 54 26.23 -1.64 2.48
CA LYS A 54 25.04 -1.49 3.34
C LYS A 54 24.64 -0.02 3.47
N ARG A 55 25.60 0.89 3.70
CA ARG A 55 25.35 2.33 3.76
C ARG A 55 24.73 2.85 2.46
N ARG A 56 25.28 2.46 1.30
CA ARG A 56 24.72 2.83 -0.02
C ARG A 56 23.30 2.33 -0.21
N GLN A 57 22.99 1.10 0.21
CA GLN A 57 21.65 0.54 0.11
C GLN A 57 20.65 1.29 1.00
N GLU A 58 21.05 1.67 2.21
CA GLU A 58 20.22 2.47 3.13
C GLU A 58 19.97 3.88 2.57
N GLU A 59 21.01 4.55 2.08
CA GLU A 59 20.89 5.87 1.42
C GLU A 59 19.98 5.80 0.18
N GLU A 60 20.13 4.77 -0.66
CA GLU A 60 19.28 4.59 -1.83
C GLU A 60 17.82 4.33 -1.43
N LYS A 61 17.59 3.55 -0.37
CA LYS A 61 16.26 3.29 0.18
C LYS A 61 15.61 4.58 0.67
N GLU A 62 16.32 5.44 1.39
CA GLU A 62 15.80 6.73 1.84
C GLU A 62 15.54 7.68 0.66
N LYS A 63 16.47 7.79 -0.29
CA LYS A 63 16.26 8.58 -1.54
C LYS A 63 15.01 8.11 -2.29
N ARG A 64 14.79 6.80 -2.41
CA ARG A 64 13.58 6.23 -3.04
C ARG A 64 12.30 6.60 -2.28
N LYS A 65 12.31 6.57 -0.94
CA LYS A 65 11.17 7.00 -0.12
C LYS A 65 10.87 8.49 -0.32
N GLU A 66 11.88 9.35 -0.25
CA GLU A 66 11.73 10.79 -0.47
C GLU A 66 11.18 11.11 -1.86
N LEU A 67 11.74 10.49 -2.91
CA LEU A 67 11.25 10.65 -4.28
C LEU A 67 9.79 10.21 -4.41
N LYS A 68 9.39 9.13 -3.73
CA LYS A 68 7.99 8.68 -3.71
C LYS A 68 7.07 9.71 -3.05
N VAL A 69 7.47 10.27 -1.90
CA VAL A 69 6.71 11.30 -1.20
C VAL A 69 6.57 12.56 -2.06
N ARG A 70 7.68 13.04 -2.66
CA ARG A 70 7.67 14.19 -3.57
C ARG A 70 6.74 13.96 -4.76
N LYS A 71 6.81 12.78 -5.39
CA LYS A 71 5.91 12.41 -6.51
C LYS A 71 4.45 12.42 -6.11
N ILE A 72 4.11 11.98 -4.89
CA ILE A 72 2.73 11.98 -4.38
C ILE A 72 2.26 13.42 -4.09
N ASN A 73 3.11 14.24 -3.48
CA ASN A 73 2.77 15.63 -3.15
C ASN A 73 2.61 16.49 -4.40
N ALA A 74 3.36 16.19 -5.47
CA ALA A 74 3.23 16.84 -6.77
C ALA A 74 2.02 16.34 -7.61
N GLN A 75 1.20 15.41 -7.09
CA GLN A 75 0.05 14.92 -7.86
C GLN A 75 -1.06 15.97 -7.98
N PRO A 76 -1.63 16.14 -9.18
CA PRO A 76 -2.72 17.10 -9.39
C PRO A 76 -4.03 16.64 -8.74
N LYS A 77 -4.97 17.57 -8.50
CA LYS A 77 -6.31 17.28 -7.96
C LYS A 77 -7.03 16.12 -8.68
N LYS A 78 -6.93 16.05 -10.01
CA LYS A 78 -7.52 14.97 -10.83
C LYS A 78 -7.05 13.57 -10.40
N TYR A 79 -5.78 13.42 -10.00
CA TYR A 79 -5.25 12.16 -9.49
C TYR A 79 -5.97 11.76 -8.20
N TRP A 80 -6.12 12.72 -7.27
CA TRP A 80 -6.80 12.50 -6.00
C TRP A 80 -8.28 12.19 -6.17
N THR A 81 -8.96 12.85 -7.11
CA THR A 81 -10.36 12.53 -7.48
C THR A 81 -10.48 11.07 -7.94
N LYS A 82 -9.55 10.60 -8.78
CA LYS A 82 -9.53 9.20 -9.24
C LYS A 82 -9.28 8.23 -8.08
N GLN A 83 -8.35 8.54 -7.18
CA GLN A 83 -8.05 7.71 -6.02
C GLN A 83 -9.26 7.59 -5.07
N ALA A 84 -9.94 8.69 -4.78
CA ALA A 84 -11.16 8.70 -3.97
C ALA A 84 -12.26 7.86 -4.63
N GLN A 85 -12.49 8.03 -5.94
CA GLN A 85 -13.48 7.25 -6.67
C GLN A 85 -13.18 5.75 -6.64
N GLN A 86 -11.92 5.36 -6.83
CA GLN A 86 -11.51 3.96 -6.77
C GLN A 86 -11.76 3.34 -5.39
N ALA A 87 -11.50 4.08 -4.31
CA ALA A 87 -11.75 3.63 -2.94
C ALA A 87 -13.24 3.42 -2.67
N VAL A 88 -14.08 4.41 -2.99
CA VAL A 88 -15.55 4.33 -2.83
C VAL A 88 -16.12 3.18 -3.65
N ASN A 89 -15.70 3.05 -4.91
CA ASN A 89 -16.19 2.00 -5.80
C ASN A 89 -15.79 0.60 -5.30
N ALA A 90 -14.60 0.45 -4.73
CA ALA A 90 -14.16 -0.82 -4.15
C ALA A 90 -14.98 -1.18 -2.90
N PHE A 91 -15.22 -0.20 -2.02
CA PHE A 91 -16.11 -0.36 -0.87
C PHE A 91 -17.52 -0.77 -1.29
N VAL A 92 -18.16 -0.06 -2.22
CA VAL A 92 -19.53 -0.36 -2.67
C VAL A 92 -19.65 -1.76 -3.27
N ARG A 93 -18.69 -2.18 -4.10
CA ARG A 93 -18.73 -3.55 -4.67
C ARG A 93 -18.60 -4.63 -3.61
N ALA A 94 -17.84 -4.38 -2.54
CA ALA A 94 -17.72 -5.31 -1.43
C ALA A 94 -18.97 -5.29 -0.53
N ARG A 95 -19.53 -4.11 -0.25
CA ARG A 95 -20.78 -3.92 0.52
C ARG A 95 -21.94 -4.66 -0.15
N ASP A 96 -22.06 -4.52 -1.46
CA ASP A 96 -23.17 -5.06 -2.26
C ASP A 96 -22.81 -6.42 -2.89
N SER A 97 -21.78 -7.12 -2.40
CA SER A 97 -21.27 -8.35 -3.02
C SER A 97 -22.37 -9.39 -3.22
N ASN A 98 -23.29 -9.50 -2.27
CA ASN A 98 -24.37 -10.49 -2.25
C ASN A 98 -25.70 -9.99 -2.84
N LEU A 99 -25.77 -8.72 -3.27
CA LEU A 99 -26.99 -8.15 -3.85
C LEU A 99 -27.01 -8.36 -5.38
N PRO A 100 -28.17 -8.42 -6.04
CA PRO A 100 -28.22 -8.39 -7.50
C PRO A 100 -27.86 -7.00 -8.05
N CYS A 101 -27.73 -6.89 -9.37
CA CYS A 101 -27.64 -5.60 -10.07
C CYS A 101 -28.79 -4.69 -9.65
N VAL A 102 -28.47 -3.49 -9.16
CA VAL A 102 -29.46 -2.50 -8.70
C VAL A 102 -30.50 -2.13 -9.78
N SER A 103 -30.17 -2.24 -11.07
CA SER A 103 -31.09 -1.84 -12.14
C SER A 103 -31.85 -2.99 -12.79
N CYS A 104 -31.24 -4.17 -12.99
CA CYS A 104 -31.91 -5.25 -13.72
C CYS A 104 -32.11 -6.53 -12.91
N GLY A 105 -31.70 -6.55 -11.64
CA GLY A 105 -31.88 -7.71 -10.79
C GLY A 105 -31.01 -8.93 -11.14
N THR A 106 -30.18 -8.87 -12.19
CA THR A 106 -29.29 -10.00 -12.51
C THR A 106 -28.30 -10.27 -11.38
N THR A 107 -28.01 -11.54 -11.13
CA THR A 107 -26.94 -12.01 -10.23
C THR A 107 -25.70 -12.45 -11.01
N SER A 108 -25.78 -12.51 -12.35
CA SER A 108 -24.68 -12.87 -13.24
C SER A 108 -24.38 -11.74 -14.21
N ALA A 109 -23.11 -11.36 -14.29
CA ALA A 109 -22.59 -10.36 -15.23
C ALA A 109 -21.10 -10.61 -15.49
N ALA A 110 -20.64 -10.26 -16.69
CA ALA A 110 -19.21 -10.33 -17.04
C ALA A 110 -18.35 -9.38 -16.19
N GLN A 111 -18.89 -8.21 -15.85
CA GLN A 111 -18.23 -7.23 -15.01
C GLN A 111 -19.23 -6.49 -14.12
N TRP A 112 -18.80 -6.23 -12.89
CA TRP A 112 -19.54 -5.48 -11.88
C TRP A 112 -18.90 -4.11 -11.64
N ASP A 113 -19.70 -3.06 -11.79
CA ASP A 113 -19.32 -1.69 -11.51
C ASP A 113 -20.00 -1.18 -10.23
N ALA A 114 -19.55 -0.02 -9.75
CA ALA A 114 -20.24 0.78 -8.74
C ALA A 114 -20.93 1.94 -9.49
N GLY A 115 -22.20 1.75 -9.84
CA GLY A 115 -22.97 2.65 -10.67
C GLY A 115 -23.62 3.78 -9.86
N HIS A 116 -23.56 5.00 -10.40
CA HIS A 116 -24.15 6.20 -9.80
C HIS A 116 -25.59 6.40 -10.28
N TYR A 117 -26.52 6.63 -9.34
CA TYR A 117 -27.89 7.02 -9.68
C TYR A 117 -27.95 8.37 -10.40
N ARG A 118 -27.35 9.42 -9.83
CA ARG A 118 -27.12 10.69 -10.52
C ARG A 118 -25.66 10.78 -10.95
N THR A 119 -25.43 11.14 -12.21
CA THR A 119 -24.07 11.17 -12.78
C THR A 119 -23.15 12.10 -12.01
N THR A 120 -21.86 11.79 -11.97
CA THR A 120 -20.87 12.63 -11.25
C THR A 120 -20.71 14.04 -11.80
N ALA A 121 -21.22 14.31 -13.01
CA ALA A 121 -21.29 15.63 -13.62
C ALA A 121 -22.55 16.40 -13.20
N ALA A 122 -23.71 15.72 -13.14
CA ALA A 122 -24.98 16.33 -12.75
C ALA A 122 -25.11 16.56 -11.24
N ALA A 123 -24.51 15.68 -10.42
CA ALA A 123 -24.61 15.71 -8.97
C ALA A 123 -23.23 15.55 -8.28
N PRO A 124 -22.31 16.54 -8.42
CA PRO A 124 -20.98 16.46 -7.83
C PRO A 124 -20.98 16.37 -6.29
N GLN A 125 -21.97 16.95 -5.62
CA GLN A 125 -22.17 16.90 -4.17
C GLN A 125 -22.40 15.47 -3.64
N PHE A 126 -22.93 14.58 -4.47
CA PHE A 126 -23.15 13.18 -4.12
C PHE A 126 -22.12 12.22 -4.73
N ARG A 127 -21.07 12.74 -5.40
CA ARG A 127 -20.10 11.92 -6.15
C ARG A 127 -19.52 10.73 -5.37
N PHE A 128 -19.30 10.92 -4.07
CA PHE A 128 -18.71 9.93 -3.17
C PHE A 128 -19.69 9.46 -2.08
N ASP A 129 -20.99 9.76 -2.25
CA ASP A 129 -22.05 9.38 -1.32
C ASP A 129 -22.54 7.97 -1.63
N PRO A 130 -22.35 6.99 -0.72
CA PRO A 130 -22.65 5.60 -0.97
C PRO A 130 -24.17 5.32 -0.99
N ARG A 131 -25.02 6.30 -0.62
CA ARG A 131 -26.48 6.22 -0.75
C ARG A 131 -26.96 6.31 -2.19
N GLN A 132 -26.15 6.80 -3.12
CA GLN A 132 -26.50 6.82 -4.55
C GLN A 132 -25.56 5.98 -5.43
N ILE A 133 -24.68 5.18 -4.81
CA ILE A 133 -23.71 4.34 -5.50
C ILE A 133 -23.96 2.89 -5.09
N HIS A 134 -24.24 2.03 -6.07
CA HIS A 134 -24.59 0.64 -5.83
C HIS A 134 -23.96 -0.28 -6.86
N LYS A 135 -23.85 -1.57 -6.53
CA LYS A 135 -23.40 -2.58 -7.49
C LYS A 135 -24.34 -2.65 -8.69
N GLN A 136 -23.76 -2.50 -9.88
CA GLN A 136 -24.48 -2.48 -11.14
C GLN A 136 -23.71 -3.29 -12.19
N CYS A 137 -24.38 -4.07 -13.02
CA CYS A 137 -23.72 -4.78 -14.11
C CYS A 137 -23.24 -3.80 -15.18
N SER A 138 -22.12 -4.10 -15.84
CA SER A 138 -21.54 -3.25 -16.88
C SER A 138 -22.52 -2.91 -18.01
N VAL A 139 -23.41 -3.84 -18.37
CA VAL A 139 -24.46 -3.61 -19.38
C VAL A 139 -25.41 -2.49 -18.98
N CYS A 140 -25.90 -2.49 -17.73
CA CYS A 140 -26.79 -1.42 -17.27
C CYS A 140 -26.03 -0.11 -17.08
N ASN A 141 -24.86 -0.17 -16.46
CA ASN A 141 -24.10 1.02 -16.11
C ASN A 141 -23.53 1.75 -17.35
N GLN A 142 -22.88 1.01 -18.25
CA GLN A 142 -22.12 1.58 -19.36
C GLN A 142 -22.93 1.67 -20.67
N HIS A 143 -23.78 0.68 -20.97
CA HIS A 143 -24.47 0.59 -22.26
C HIS A 143 -25.93 1.05 -22.23
N LYS A 144 -26.56 1.15 -21.05
CA LYS A 144 -27.95 1.62 -20.88
C LYS A 144 -28.03 2.94 -20.11
N SER A 145 -26.99 3.75 -20.15
CA SER A 145 -26.93 5.07 -19.49
C SER A 145 -27.34 5.01 -18.01
N GLY A 146 -26.80 4.02 -17.27
CA GLY A 146 -27.13 3.79 -15.86
C GLY A 146 -28.48 3.13 -15.60
N ASN A 147 -29.30 2.85 -16.62
CA ASN A 147 -30.61 2.21 -16.53
C ASN A 147 -31.44 2.76 -15.35
N ILE A 148 -31.61 4.09 -15.34
CA ILE A 148 -32.03 4.89 -14.18
C ILE A 148 -33.46 4.60 -13.73
N VAL A 149 -34.38 4.31 -14.65
CA VAL A 149 -35.79 4.05 -14.31
C VAL A 149 -35.93 2.87 -13.33
N PRO A 150 -35.45 1.64 -13.65
CA PRO A 150 -35.52 0.56 -12.69
C PRO A 150 -34.52 0.72 -11.53
N TYR A 151 -33.41 1.45 -11.73
CA TYR A 151 -32.53 1.84 -10.61
C TYR A 151 -33.34 2.61 -9.54
N ARG A 152 -34.12 3.61 -9.94
CA ARG A 152 -34.93 4.43 -9.01
C ARG A 152 -35.89 3.56 -8.20
N VAL A 153 -36.59 2.63 -8.87
CA VAL A 153 -37.53 1.71 -8.22
C VAL A 153 -36.83 0.90 -7.13
N GLU A 154 -35.66 0.36 -7.42
CA GLU A 154 -34.87 -0.39 -6.44
C GLU A 154 -34.29 0.51 -5.35
N LEU A 155 -33.88 1.72 -5.69
CA LEU A 155 -33.33 2.68 -4.74
C LEU A 155 -34.35 3.09 -3.68
N ILE A 156 -35.62 3.31 -4.09
CA ILE A 156 -36.72 3.58 -3.16
C ILE A 156 -36.89 2.44 -2.14
N LYS A 157 -36.75 1.19 -2.56
CA LYS A 157 -36.83 0.03 -1.65
C LYS A 157 -35.67 0.00 -0.64
N ARG A 158 -34.49 0.47 -1.03
CA ARG A 158 -33.27 0.42 -0.20
C ARG A 158 -33.18 1.55 0.81
N ILE A 159 -33.51 2.77 0.41
CA ILE A 159 -33.27 3.99 1.21
C ILE A 159 -34.53 4.84 1.46
N GLY A 160 -35.70 4.38 1.00
CA GLY A 160 -36.96 5.09 1.13
C GLY A 160 -37.14 6.21 0.11
N ILE A 161 -38.41 6.54 -0.19
CA ILE A 161 -38.76 7.56 -1.18
C ILE A 161 -38.24 8.96 -0.79
N GLU A 162 -38.34 9.32 0.49
CA GLU A 162 -37.90 10.64 0.99
C GLU A 162 -36.42 10.89 0.71
N THR A 163 -35.56 9.88 0.93
CA THR A 163 -34.13 10.00 0.66
C THR A 163 -33.84 10.09 -0.84
N VAL A 164 -34.60 9.36 -1.68
CA VAL A 164 -34.48 9.43 -3.14
C VAL A 164 -34.84 10.83 -3.63
N GLU A 165 -35.97 11.36 -3.18
CA GLU A 165 -36.41 12.70 -3.56
C GLU A 165 -35.44 13.77 -3.07
N ALA A 166 -34.84 13.61 -1.88
CA ALA A 166 -33.79 14.52 -1.41
C ALA A 166 -32.55 14.51 -2.34
N ILE A 167 -32.15 13.35 -2.84
CA ILE A 167 -31.05 13.22 -3.82
C ILE A 167 -31.42 13.85 -5.16
N GLU A 168 -32.66 13.68 -5.60
CA GLU A 168 -33.17 14.23 -6.87
C GLU A 168 -33.28 15.76 -6.84
N ASN A 169 -33.73 16.32 -5.72
CA ASN A 169 -34.03 17.74 -5.58
C ASN A 169 -32.83 18.59 -5.14
N ASN A 170 -31.78 17.99 -4.58
CA ASN A 170 -30.56 18.73 -4.24
C ASN A 170 -29.72 19.00 -5.51
N HIS A 171 -29.43 20.27 -5.77
CA HIS A 171 -28.65 20.76 -6.92
C HIS A 171 -27.46 21.63 -6.50
N GLU A 172 -26.98 21.44 -5.27
CA GLU A 172 -25.85 22.21 -4.75
C GLU A 172 -24.58 21.95 -5.55
N ARG A 173 -23.86 23.04 -5.85
CA ARG A 173 -22.54 22.92 -6.46
C ARG A 173 -21.53 22.54 -5.38
N ARG A 174 -20.80 21.45 -5.61
CA ARG A 174 -19.70 21.02 -4.74
C ARG A 174 -18.40 20.90 -5.51
N SER A 175 -17.33 21.44 -4.94
CA SER A 175 -15.95 21.20 -5.36
C SER A 175 -15.17 20.65 -4.17
N TYR A 176 -14.43 19.56 -4.38
CA TYR A 176 -13.61 18.95 -3.34
C TYR A 176 -12.18 19.48 -3.40
N THR A 177 -11.61 19.83 -2.25
CA THR A 177 -10.19 20.10 -2.05
C THR A 177 -9.37 18.82 -2.17
N VAL A 178 -8.05 18.94 -2.31
CA VAL A 178 -7.17 17.77 -2.37
C VAL A 178 -7.18 17.01 -1.04
N GLU A 179 -7.27 17.75 0.06
CA GLU A 179 -7.30 17.26 1.43
C GLU A 179 -8.57 16.43 1.68
N GLU A 180 -9.73 16.94 1.27
CA GLU A 180 -10.99 16.19 1.33
C GLU A 180 -10.93 14.91 0.49
N LEU A 181 -10.37 14.98 -0.72
CA LEU A 181 -10.23 13.79 -1.59
C LEU A 181 -9.32 12.72 -0.97
N LYS A 182 -8.24 13.13 -0.32
CA LYS A 182 -7.37 12.23 0.46
C LYS A 182 -8.15 11.62 1.63
N GLY A 183 -8.90 12.44 2.38
CA GLY A 183 -9.75 11.99 3.48
C GLY A 183 -10.78 10.96 3.04
N ILE A 184 -11.51 11.22 1.95
CA ILE A 184 -12.49 10.29 1.36
C ILE A 184 -11.82 8.98 0.94
N ARG A 185 -10.67 9.06 0.25
CA ARG A 185 -9.90 7.87 -0.14
C ARG A 185 -9.53 7.02 1.08
N ASP A 186 -9.01 7.64 2.13
CA ASP A 186 -8.50 6.93 3.31
C ASP A 186 -9.64 6.35 4.14
N TYR A 187 -10.74 7.10 4.29
CA TYR A 187 -11.97 6.64 4.92
C TYR A 187 -12.50 5.36 4.25
N TYR A 188 -12.74 5.37 2.94
CA TYR A 188 -13.30 4.18 2.28
C TYR A 188 -12.33 3.00 2.15
N ARG A 189 -11.02 3.25 2.19
CA ARG A 189 -10.03 2.16 2.30
C ARG A 189 -10.11 1.49 3.67
N LEU A 190 -10.27 2.28 4.73
CA LEU A 190 -10.46 1.77 6.08
C LEU A 190 -11.78 1.01 6.20
N GLU A 191 -12.88 1.58 5.70
CA GLU A 191 -14.19 0.91 5.71
C GLU A 191 -14.19 -0.39 4.91
N LEU A 192 -13.54 -0.42 3.74
CA LEU A 192 -13.37 -1.66 2.98
C LEU A 192 -12.59 -2.72 3.77
N LYS A 193 -11.54 -2.31 4.50
CA LYS A 193 -10.77 -3.24 5.34
C LYS A 193 -11.64 -3.80 6.46
N ARG A 194 -12.33 -2.93 7.21
CA ARG A 194 -13.25 -3.32 8.30
C ARG A 194 -14.35 -4.25 7.81
N LEU A 195 -14.93 -3.95 6.65
CA LEU A 195 -15.98 -4.77 6.05
C LEU A 195 -15.46 -6.18 5.73
N LYS A 196 -14.28 -6.29 5.13
CA LYS A 196 -13.67 -7.59 4.83
C LYS A 196 -13.35 -8.39 6.07
N GLU A 197 -12.76 -7.76 7.09
CA GLU A 197 -12.50 -8.40 8.38
C GLU A 197 -13.79 -8.93 9.01
N THR A 198 -14.87 -8.14 8.96
CA THR A 198 -16.20 -8.56 9.46
C THR A 198 -16.77 -9.73 8.66
N GLN A 199 -16.61 -9.72 7.33
CA GLN A 199 -17.05 -10.81 6.44
C GLN A 199 -16.24 -12.08 6.66
N GLU A 200 -14.94 -11.98 6.93
CA GLU A 200 -14.05 -13.11 7.25
C GLU A 200 -14.38 -13.72 8.61
N ILE A 201 -14.75 -12.91 9.61
CA ILE A 201 -15.18 -13.39 10.93
C ILE A 201 -16.55 -14.08 10.86
N ALA A 202 -17.43 -13.63 9.97
CA ALA A 202 -18.78 -14.18 9.83
C ALA A 202 -18.86 -15.44 8.93
N ALA A 203 -17.77 -15.78 8.23
CA ALA A 203 -17.66 -16.94 7.34
C ALA A 203 -17.09 -18.16 8.06
#